data_AF-A0A959SRH0-F1
#
_entry.id   AF-A0A959SRH0-F1
#
_cell.length_a   1.000
_cell.length_b   1.000
_cell.length_c   1.000
_cell.angle_alpha   90.00
_cell.angle_beta   90.00
_cell.angle_gamma   90.00
#
_symmetry.space_group_name_H-M   'P 1'
#
loop_
_entity.id
_entity.type
_entity.pdbx_description
1 polymer ?
#
loop_
_entity_poly.entity_id
_entity_poly.type
_entity_poly.pdbx_seq_one_letter_code
_entity_poly.pdbx_strand_id
1 'polypeptide(L)'
;MHRLLSVFLLLLPVSLVRAEDLPRVHTHAFTAKSYTSNRVRIPGNGRASGFSIFQDVRSVRYMAGDSASWSSGSFDDRAWAKRQHSDSLVKLDAPVYWIRFHFSVDSALAREHLMLHVTSPGALEVWMDGIPLMRSSAGMDDLPKEITSLQAPAALLDFTLGKVAPDTAHVLAFRLVRPAKGGSFIDLKAVVHSVTATGSLHRSAMHHGVFIGVNVLMLLMALIYWRLSRQDKVWPWFAALTAINAFMAFDGLLGNVVIGLPSSVPDAVSYLSTLTILLPLVLSVIVLQVLLGKLDRRR
;
A
#
# COMPACT_ATOMS: atom_id res chain seq x y z
N MET A 1 64.04 -52.83 8.26
CA MET A 1 64.13 -51.68 7.35
C MET A 1 63.31 -51.99 6.11
N HIS A 2 62.53 -51.01 5.66
CA HIS A 2 61.54 -51.02 4.58
C HIS A 2 60.14 -51.56 4.87
N ARG A 3 59.17 -50.72 4.47
CA ARG A 3 57.71 -50.94 4.32
C ARG A 3 56.85 -50.54 5.51
N LEU A 4 56.49 -49.26 5.57
CA LEU A 4 55.20 -48.75 6.06
C LEU A 4 55.07 -47.25 5.70
N LEU A 5 55.09 -46.94 4.40
CA LEU A 5 54.83 -45.59 3.89
C LEU A 5 54.26 -45.66 2.47
N SER A 6 53.08 -46.24 2.33
CA SER A 6 52.33 -46.29 1.04
C SER A 6 50.83 -46.50 1.27
N VAL A 7 50.23 -45.70 2.15
CA VAL A 7 48.76 -45.55 2.26
C VAL A 7 48.44 -44.05 2.20
N PHE A 8 48.95 -43.41 1.16
CA PHE A 8 48.64 -42.05 0.76
C PHE A 8 48.38 -42.12 -0.74
N LEU A 9 47.29 -41.50 -1.18
CA LEU A 9 46.75 -41.56 -2.55
C LEU A 9 46.07 -42.88 -2.94
N LEU A 10 44.76 -42.96 -2.72
CA LEU A 10 43.76 -43.28 -3.75
C LEU A 10 42.40 -43.37 -3.02
N LEU A 11 41.36 -42.81 -3.63
CA LEU A 11 39.96 -42.71 -3.15
C LEU A 11 39.56 -41.41 -2.44
N LEU A 12 39.70 -40.30 -3.17
CA LEU A 12 38.67 -39.26 -3.17
C LEU A 12 38.50 -38.76 -4.62
N PRO A 13 37.44 -39.14 -5.35
CA PRO A 13 36.94 -38.26 -6.39
C PRO A 13 36.18 -37.16 -5.66
N VAL A 14 36.88 -36.07 -5.30
CA VAL A 14 36.20 -34.80 -5.08
C VAL A 14 35.70 -34.38 -6.46
N SER A 15 34.45 -34.75 -6.74
CA SER A 15 33.65 -34.14 -7.78
C SER A 15 33.50 -32.67 -7.41
N LEU A 16 34.52 -31.88 -7.77
CA LEU A 16 34.44 -30.44 -7.83
C LEU A 16 33.48 -30.15 -8.99
N VAL A 17 32.18 -30.29 -8.71
CA VAL A 17 31.14 -29.69 -9.52
C VAL A 17 31.44 -28.21 -9.45
N ARG A 18 32.10 -27.74 -10.50
CA ARG A 18 32.24 -26.33 -10.83
C ARG A 18 30.83 -25.78 -10.65
N ALA A 19 30.65 -24.87 -9.69
CA ALA A 19 29.45 -24.06 -9.60
C ALA A 19 29.44 -23.18 -10.85
N GLU A 20 29.11 -23.80 -11.98
CA GLU A 20 28.76 -23.11 -13.21
C GLU A 20 27.66 -22.13 -12.84
N ASP A 21 27.80 -20.92 -13.38
CA ASP A 21 26.91 -19.78 -13.23
C ASP A 21 25.44 -20.18 -13.43
N LEU A 22 24.84 -20.72 -12.39
CA LEU A 22 23.42 -20.96 -12.35
C LEU A 22 22.77 -19.57 -12.43
N PRO A 23 21.89 -19.32 -13.41
CA PRO A 23 21.29 -18.01 -13.60
C PRO A 23 20.65 -17.57 -12.28
N ARG A 24 21.22 -16.53 -11.66
CA ARG A 24 20.78 -16.03 -10.37
C ARG A 24 19.31 -15.64 -10.50
N VAL A 25 18.46 -16.21 -9.65
CA VAL A 25 17.08 -15.74 -9.50
C VAL A 25 17.18 -14.30 -9.03
N HIS A 26 16.48 -13.38 -9.69
CA HIS A 26 16.47 -11.99 -9.27
C HIS A 26 15.67 -11.87 -7.97
N THR A 27 16.39 -11.54 -6.89
CA THR A 27 15.84 -11.22 -5.59
C THR A 27 15.64 -9.71 -5.49
N HIS A 28 14.44 -9.27 -5.13
CA HIS A 28 14.21 -7.85 -4.83
C HIS A 28 14.76 -7.52 -3.44
N ALA A 29 15.74 -6.61 -3.37
CA ALA A 29 16.26 -6.16 -2.10
C ALA A 29 15.32 -5.10 -1.49
N PHE A 30 14.67 -5.43 -0.37
CA PHE A 30 13.99 -4.46 0.47
C PHE A 30 15.03 -3.68 1.27
N THR A 31 15.45 -2.54 0.71
CA THR A 31 16.39 -1.62 1.37
C THR A 31 15.63 -0.57 2.18
N ALA A 32 16.21 -0.11 3.28
CA ALA A 32 15.63 0.99 4.07
C ALA A 32 15.43 2.27 3.24
N LYS A 33 16.32 2.53 2.27
CA LYS A 33 16.20 3.64 1.33
C LYS A 33 14.98 3.49 0.42
N SER A 34 14.79 2.32 -0.19
CA SER A 34 13.63 2.11 -1.06
C SER A 34 12.32 2.10 -0.29
N TYR A 35 12.34 1.65 0.98
CA TYR A 35 11.18 1.68 1.87
C TYR A 35 10.72 3.11 2.16
N THR A 36 11.67 3.99 2.51
CA THR A 36 11.38 5.38 2.87
C THR A 36 11.06 6.25 1.65
N SER A 37 11.68 6.00 0.50
CA SER A 37 11.46 6.79 -0.71
C SER A 37 10.17 6.45 -1.44
N ASN A 38 9.69 5.20 -1.36
CA ASN A 38 8.52 4.75 -2.09
C ASN A 38 7.25 4.99 -1.28
N ARG A 39 6.35 5.81 -1.81
CA ARG A 39 4.98 5.92 -1.30
C ARG A 39 4.08 4.98 -2.09
N VAL A 40 3.61 3.94 -1.42
CA VAL A 40 2.70 2.96 -2.02
C VAL A 40 1.28 3.24 -1.58
N ARG A 41 0.34 3.07 -2.51
CA ARG A 41 -1.08 3.19 -2.23
C ARG A 41 -1.56 1.94 -1.50
N ILE A 42 -1.97 2.10 -0.26
CA ILE A 42 -2.63 1.10 0.57
C ILE A 42 -4.15 1.23 0.28
N PRO A 43 -4.81 0.19 -0.24
CA PRO A 43 -6.27 0.20 -0.41
C PRO A 43 -6.98 0.59 0.89
N GLY A 44 -8.01 1.44 0.81
CA GLY A 44 -8.73 1.99 1.98
C GLY A 44 -7.96 3.05 2.80
N ASN A 45 -6.63 2.95 2.87
CA ASN A 45 -5.81 3.70 3.83
C ASN A 45 -4.89 4.77 3.18
N GLY A 46 -5.01 5.04 1.87
CA GLY A 46 -4.26 6.12 1.19
C GLY A 46 -2.84 5.76 0.80
N ARG A 47 -1.88 6.67 1.01
CA ARG A 47 -0.47 6.48 0.62
C ARG A 47 0.44 6.47 1.84
N ALA A 48 1.33 5.48 1.91
CA ALA A 48 2.31 5.37 2.98
C ALA A 48 3.64 4.80 2.46
N SER A 49 4.71 4.96 3.25
CA SER A 49 6.00 4.33 2.94
C SER A 49 5.84 2.81 2.89
N GLY A 50 6.34 2.20 1.83
CA GLY A 50 6.14 0.77 1.61
C GLY A 50 6.60 0.28 0.24
N PHE A 51 6.22 -0.96 -0.06
CA PHE A 51 6.58 -1.68 -1.27
C PHE A 51 5.37 -2.35 -1.90
N SER A 52 5.19 -2.18 -3.21
CA SER A 52 4.23 -2.95 -3.98
C SER A 52 4.94 -4.17 -4.54
N ILE A 53 4.57 -5.36 -4.07
CA ILE A 53 5.20 -6.64 -4.46
C ILE A 53 5.07 -6.87 -5.97
N PHE A 54 3.94 -6.51 -6.53
CA PHE A 54 3.61 -6.75 -7.93
C PHE A 54 4.11 -5.66 -8.89
N GLN A 55 4.74 -4.61 -8.37
CA GLN A 55 5.33 -3.55 -9.19
C GLN A 55 6.73 -3.91 -9.68
N ASP A 56 7.50 -4.68 -8.90
CA ASP A 56 8.75 -5.25 -9.40
C ASP A 56 8.50 -6.57 -10.14
N VAL A 57 8.36 -6.44 -11.45
CA VAL A 57 7.99 -7.55 -12.32
C VAL A 57 9.09 -8.62 -12.42
N ARG A 58 10.35 -8.30 -12.09
CA ARG A 58 11.51 -9.18 -12.31
C ARG A 58 11.67 -10.26 -11.25
N SER A 59 11.19 -10.00 -10.04
CA SER A 59 11.26 -10.90 -8.88
C SER A 59 9.99 -11.75 -8.71
N VAL A 60 8.99 -11.57 -9.58
CA VAL A 60 7.71 -12.27 -9.57
C VAL A 60 7.68 -13.36 -10.64
N ARG A 61 7.34 -14.58 -10.20
CA ARG A 61 7.11 -15.74 -11.06
C ARG A 61 5.75 -16.34 -10.80
N TYR A 62 5.14 -16.96 -11.81
CA TYR A 62 3.84 -17.60 -11.64
C TYR A 62 3.71 -18.91 -12.42
N MET A 63 2.85 -19.79 -11.93
CA MET A 63 2.57 -21.11 -12.51
C MET A 63 1.11 -21.51 -12.26
N ALA A 64 0.50 -22.16 -13.25
CA ALA A 64 -0.83 -22.76 -13.10
C ALA A 64 -0.73 -24.13 -12.41
N GLY A 65 -1.71 -24.44 -11.57
CA GLY A 65 -1.84 -25.72 -10.89
C GLY A 65 -1.89 -25.57 -9.37
N ASP A 66 -1.87 -26.70 -8.66
CA ASP A 66 -2.15 -26.71 -7.23
C ASP A 66 -1.26 -27.70 -6.48
N SER A 67 -0.04 -27.27 -6.14
CA SER A 67 0.87 -28.06 -5.30
C SER A 67 1.40 -27.23 -4.14
N ALA A 68 1.18 -27.72 -2.91
CA ALA A 68 1.69 -27.08 -1.71
C ALA A 68 3.24 -27.01 -1.65
N SER A 69 3.94 -27.92 -2.33
CA SER A 69 5.41 -27.90 -2.40
C SER A 69 5.96 -26.62 -3.05
N TRP A 70 5.15 -25.93 -3.86
CA TRP A 70 5.49 -24.67 -4.50
C TRP A 70 5.48 -23.47 -3.55
N SER A 71 5.15 -23.66 -2.27
CA SER A 71 5.32 -22.63 -1.24
C SER A 71 6.74 -22.59 -0.65
N SER A 72 7.52 -23.67 -0.78
CA SER A 72 8.83 -23.82 -0.14
C SER A 72 9.85 -22.80 -0.63
N GLY A 73 10.66 -22.25 0.28
CA GLY A 73 11.79 -21.37 -0.07
C GLY A 73 12.85 -22.05 -0.94
N SER A 74 13.01 -23.38 -0.83
CA SER A 74 14.00 -24.16 -1.58
C SER A 74 13.54 -24.66 -2.96
N PHE A 75 12.27 -24.44 -3.31
CA PHE A 75 11.71 -24.91 -4.58
C PHE A 75 12.29 -24.12 -5.77
N ASP A 76 12.72 -24.84 -6.82
CA ASP A 76 13.23 -24.23 -8.06
C ASP A 76 12.07 -23.84 -8.98
N ASP A 77 11.81 -22.53 -9.06
CA ASP A 77 10.80 -21.94 -9.93
C ASP A 77 11.38 -21.30 -11.20
N ARG A 78 12.62 -21.63 -11.58
CA ARG A 78 13.24 -21.02 -12.78
C ARG A 78 12.47 -21.26 -14.06
N ALA A 79 11.83 -22.42 -14.17
CA ALA A 79 10.97 -22.81 -15.29
C ALA A 79 9.61 -22.10 -15.29
N TRP A 80 9.25 -21.40 -14.20
CA TRP A 80 7.98 -20.67 -14.13
C TRP A 80 7.99 -19.44 -15.02
N ALA A 81 6.80 -19.09 -15.51
CA ALA A 81 6.62 -17.89 -16.30
C ALA A 81 7.04 -16.67 -15.46
N LYS A 82 7.91 -15.85 -16.04
CA LYS A 82 8.19 -14.52 -15.49
C LYS A 82 7.06 -13.60 -15.88
N ARG A 83 6.65 -12.73 -14.96
CA ARG A 83 5.77 -11.64 -15.33
C ARG A 83 6.59 -10.69 -16.21
N GLN A 84 6.12 -10.41 -17.43
CA GLN A 84 6.79 -9.45 -18.32
C GLN A 84 6.12 -8.07 -18.21
N HIS A 85 4.81 -8.02 -17.92
CA HIS A 85 4.03 -6.80 -17.74
C HIS A 85 3.00 -6.92 -16.61
N SER A 86 2.54 -5.77 -16.09
CA SER A 86 1.46 -5.67 -15.08
C SER A 86 0.19 -6.41 -15.51
N ASP A 87 -0.06 -6.52 -16.81
CA ASP A 87 -1.32 -7.03 -17.35
C ASP A 87 -1.30 -8.55 -17.59
N SER A 88 -0.21 -9.22 -17.24
CA SER A 88 -0.03 -10.66 -17.50
C SER A 88 -0.94 -11.57 -16.68
N LEU A 89 -1.55 -11.07 -15.59
CA LEU A 89 -2.50 -11.84 -14.77
C LEU A 89 -3.94 -11.78 -15.31
N VAL A 90 -4.19 -10.95 -16.32
CA VAL A 90 -5.53 -10.69 -16.85
C VAL A 90 -6.07 -11.86 -17.67
N LYS A 91 -5.17 -12.64 -18.31
CA LYS A 91 -5.49 -13.76 -19.21
C LYS A 91 -5.21 -15.13 -18.62
N LEU A 92 -5.21 -15.24 -17.30
CA LEU A 92 -5.07 -16.52 -16.63
C LEU A 92 -6.36 -17.33 -16.84
N ASP A 93 -6.27 -18.59 -17.25
CA ASP A 93 -7.36 -19.51 -17.64
C ASP A 93 -7.50 -20.74 -16.71
N ALA A 94 -6.52 -21.03 -15.87
CA ALA A 94 -6.54 -22.11 -14.89
C ALA A 94 -7.33 -21.79 -13.60
N PRO A 95 -7.85 -22.81 -12.88
CA PRO A 95 -8.62 -22.61 -11.66
C PRO A 95 -7.75 -22.18 -10.46
N VAL A 96 -6.48 -22.58 -10.43
CA VAL A 96 -5.53 -22.26 -9.36
C VAL A 96 -4.23 -21.76 -9.96
N TYR A 97 -3.71 -20.70 -9.37
CA TYR A 97 -2.40 -20.14 -9.70
C TYR A 97 -1.55 -19.98 -8.46
N TRP A 98 -0.26 -20.22 -8.64
CA TRP A 98 0.74 -19.85 -7.67
C TRP A 98 1.57 -18.70 -8.19
N ILE A 99 1.85 -17.75 -7.31
CA ILE A 99 2.76 -16.63 -7.55
C ILE A 99 3.85 -16.68 -6.48
N ARG A 100 5.11 -16.62 -6.90
CA ARG A 100 6.27 -16.57 -6.01
C ARG A 100 6.98 -15.24 -6.19
N PHE A 101 7.28 -14.60 -5.07
CA PHE A 101 8.02 -13.35 -5.01
C PHE A 101 9.27 -13.55 -4.16
N HIS A 102 10.43 -13.34 -4.78
CA HIS A 102 11.74 -13.48 -4.15
C HIS A 102 12.24 -12.15 -3.62
N PHE A 103 12.55 -12.08 -2.34
CA PHE A 103 13.04 -10.86 -1.72
C PHE A 103 14.13 -11.13 -0.68
N SER A 104 14.89 -10.08 -0.36
CA SER A 104 15.76 -10.05 0.81
C SER A 104 15.47 -8.80 1.63
N VAL A 105 15.65 -8.90 2.94
CA VAL A 105 15.35 -7.80 3.87
C VAL A 105 16.67 -7.23 4.36
N ASP A 106 16.89 -5.94 4.15
CA ASP A 106 18.01 -5.20 4.72
C ASP A 106 17.98 -5.30 6.24
N SER A 107 19.13 -5.61 6.85
CA SER A 107 19.30 -5.65 8.32
C SER A 107 18.73 -4.42 9.06
N ALA A 108 18.71 -3.25 8.44
CA ALA A 108 18.12 -2.04 9.00
C ALA A 108 16.60 -2.13 9.20
N LEU A 109 15.90 -2.96 8.42
CA LEU A 109 14.46 -3.22 8.50
C LEU A 109 14.11 -4.42 9.39
N ALA A 110 15.10 -5.17 9.88
CA ALA A 110 14.85 -6.40 10.66
C ALA A 110 14.10 -6.14 11.99
N ARG A 111 14.15 -4.90 12.49
CA ARG A 111 13.46 -4.48 13.73
C ARG A 111 12.12 -3.79 13.48
N GLU A 112 11.76 -3.54 12.22
CA GLU A 112 10.51 -2.88 11.87
C GLU A 112 9.36 -3.89 11.84
N HIS A 113 8.22 -3.50 12.43
CA HIS A 113 6.98 -4.23 12.26
C HIS A 113 6.37 -3.85 10.90
N LEU A 114 6.41 -4.79 9.96
CA LEU A 114 5.77 -4.64 8.66
C LEU A 114 4.42 -5.33 8.63
N MET A 115 3.57 -4.87 7.72
CA MET A 115 2.23 -5.36 7.49
C MET A 115 2.07 -5.61 6.01
N LEU A 116 1.60 -6.81 5.65
CA LEU A 116 1.27 -7.16 4.28
C LEU A 116 -0.23 -6.96 4.11
N HIS A 117 -0.56 -5.98 3.29
CA HIS A 117 -1.92 -5.78 2.84
C HIS A 117 -2.10 -6.44 1.48
N VAL A 118 -2.95 -7.47 1.39
CA VAL A 118 -3.30 -8.13 0.13
C VAL A 118 -4.76 -7.89 -0.21
N THR A 119 -5.03 -7.44 -1.42
CA THR A 119 -6.37 -7.37 -2.00
C THR A 119 -6.45 -8.40 -3.11
N SER A 120 -7.43 -9.30 -3.05
CA SER A 120 -7.60 -10.38 -4.03
C SER A 120 -9.08 -10.51 -4.42
N PRO A 121 -9.39 -10.70 -5.72
CA PRO A 121 -10.77 -10.93 -6.17
C PRO A 121 -11.28 -12.35 -5.90
N GLY A 122 -10.41 -13.28 -5.51
CA GLY A 122 -10.75 -14.68 -5.23
C GLY A 122 -10.10 -15.19 -3.95
N ALA A 123 -10.35 -16.47 -3.63
CA ALA A 123 -9.77 -17.08 -2.43
C ALA A 123 -8.24 -17.10 -2.56
N LEU A 124 -7.58 -16.80 -1.44
CA LEU A 124 -6.15 -16.53 -1.39
C LEU A 124 -5.53 -17.26 -0.21
N GLU A 125 -4.37 -17.86 -0.43
CA GLU A 125 -3.47 -18.29 0.64
C GLU A 125 -2.12 -17.61 0.47
N VAL A 126 -1.53 -17.21 1.59
CA VAL A 126 -0.20 -16.59 1.63
C VAL A 126 0.71 -17.45 2.48
N TRP A 127 1.90 -17.71 1.95
CA TRP A 127 2.92 -18.56 2.53
C TRP A 127 4.25 -17.82 2.52
N MET A 128 5.09 -18.05 3.53
CA MET A 128 6.46 -17.54 3.60
C MET A 128 7.40 -18.69 3.87
N ASP A 129 8.30 -18.96 2.92
CA ASP A 129 9.27 -20.05 2.97
C ASP A 129 8.66 -21.43 3.31
N GLY A 130 7.45 -21.69 2.78
CA GLY A 130 6.70 -22.92 3.03
C GLY A 130 5.85 -22.93 4.30
N ILE A 131 5.87 -21.87 5.11
CA ILE A 131 5.03 -21.72 6.30
C ILE A 131 3.76 -20.95 5.91
N PRO A 132 2.55 -21.50 6.17
CA PRO A 132 1.31 -20.80 5.87
C PRO A 132 1.14 -19.62 6.84
N LEU A 133 0.90 -18.43 6.28
CA LEU A 133 0.65 -17.23 7.07
C LEU A 133 -0.82 -16.85 7.10
N MET A 134 -1.53 -17.04 6.00
CA MET A 134 -2.93 -16.61 5.86
C MET A 134 -3.69 -17.50 4.88
N ARG A 135 -4.96 -17.74 5.19
CA ARG A 135 -5.95 -18.29 4.26
C ARG A 135 -7.20 -17.42 4.30
N SER A 136 -7.60 -16.94 3.15
CA SER A 136 -8.84 -16.19 2.94
C SER A 136 -9.71 -16.99 1.98
N SER A 137 -10.82 -17.50 2.49
CA SER A 137 -11.89 -18.06 1.68
C SER A 137 -12.75 -16.88 1.19
N ALA A 138 -12.41 -16.30 0.04
CA ALA A 138 -13.27 -15.30 -0.56
C ALA A 138 -14.56 -15.98 -1.07
N GLY A 139 -15.58 -16.02 -0.23
CA GLY A 139 -16.96 -16.27 -0.61
C GLY A 139 -17.55 -14.98 -1.14
N MET A 140 -17.44 -14.74 -2.44
CA MET A 140 -18.10 -13.62 -3.12
C MET A 140 -19.62 -13.87 -3.31
N ASP A 141 -20.12 -15.03 -2.86
CA ASP A 141 -21.50 -15.46 -3.11
C ASP A 141 -22.54 -14.91 -2.13
N ASP A 142 -22.13 -14.40 -0.96
CA ASP A 142 -23.05 -13.87 0.07
C ASP A 142 -23.00 -12.34 0.25
N LEU A 143 -22.17 -11.61 -0.51
CA LEU A 143 -22.14 -10.16 -0.44
C LEU A 143 -23.23 -9.57 -1.37
N PRO A 144 -24.09 -8.65 -0.88
CA PRO A 144 -25.11 -7.99 -1.70
C PRO A 144 -24.49 -7.38 -2.96
N LYS A 145 -25.13 -7.63 -4.12
CA LYS A 145 -24.66 -7.16 -5.44
C LYS A 145 -24.33 -5.66 -5.50
N GLU A 146 -24.91 -4.86 -4.61
CA GLU A 146 -24.69 -3.41 -4.49
C GLU A 146 -23.32 -3.00 -3.92
N ILE A 147 -22.59 -3.90 -3.24
CA ILE A 147 -21.26 -3.61 -2.66
C ILE A 147 -20.13 -4.06 -3.62
N THR A 148 -20.45 -4.91 -4.58
CA THR A 148 -19.48 -5.62 -5.44
C THR A 148 -18.68 -4.76 -6.41
N SER A 149 -19.06 -3.50 -6.63
CA SER A 149 -18.36 -2.60 -7.57
C SER A 149 -17.25 -1.76 -6.95
N LEU A 150 -17.07 -1.77 -5.62
CA LEU A 150 -16.25 -0.75 -4.96
C LEU A 150 -15.00 -1.23 -4.21
N GLN A 151 -14.84 -2.51 -3.88
CA GLN A 151 -13.56 -3.03 -3.35
C GLN A 151 -13.54 -4.57 -3.34
N ALA A 152 -12.53 -5.16 -4.00
CA ALA A 152 -12.22 -6.58 -3.79
C ALA A 152 -11.87 -6.82 -2.30
N PRO A 153 -12.19 -8.00 -1.74
CA PRO A 153 -11.92 -8.29 -0.34
C PRO A 153 -10.43 -8.09 -0.02
N ALA A 154 -10.19 -7.19 0.93
CA ALA A 154 -8.88 -6.87 1.46
C ALA A 154 -8.61 -7.78 2.65
N ALA A 155 -7.55 -8.59 2.56
CA ALA A 155 -7.02 -9.34 3.67
C ALA A 155 -5.79 -8.61 4.22
N LEU A 156 -5.88 -8.23 5.49
CA LEU A 156 -4.79 -7.57 6.20
C LEU A 156 -4.06 -8.63 7.01
N LEU A 157 -2.80 -8.87 6.67
CA LEU A 157 -1.94 -9.77 7.39
C LEU A 157 -0.87 -8.96 8.11
N ASP A 158 -0.96 -8.93 9.43
CA ASP A 158 0.15 -8.48 10.26
C ASP A 158 1.17 -9.63 10.36
N PHE A 159 2.39 -9.39 9.90
CA PHE A 159 3.47 -10.36 10.03
C PHE A 159 4.77 -9.61 10.26
N THR A 160 5.40 -9.90 11.39
CA THR A 160 6.66 -9.27 11.73
C THR A 160 7.79 -9.94 10.95
N LEU A 161 8.49 -9.18 10.10
CA LEU A 161 9.71 -9.63 9.43
C LEU A 161 10.82 -10.02 10.41
N GLY A 162 10.69 -9.76 11.71
CA GLY A 162 11.67 -10.20 12.71
C GLY A 162 11.88 -11.73 12.80
N LYS A 163 11.02 -12.55 12.18
CA LYS A 163 11.27 -14.00 11.99
C LYS A 163 12.04 -14.33 10.71
N VAL A 164 12.24 -13.34 9.85
CA VAL A 164 12.94 -13.42 8.58
C VAL A 164 14.39 -13.03 8.86
N ALA A 165 15.34 -13.91 8.51
CA ALA A 165 16.74 -13.60 8.70
C ALA A 165 17.14 -12.43 7.79
N PRO A 166 17.82 -11.40 8.30
CA PRO A 166 18.25 -10.29 7.47
C PRO A 166 19.28 -10.77 6.45
N ASP A 167 19.28 -10.09 5.29
CA ASP A 167 20.21 -10.32 4.18
C ASP A 167 20.18 -11.73 3.57
N THR A 168 19.21 -12.57 3.96
CA THR A 168 18.93 -13.85 3.30
C THR A 168 17.80 -13.72 2.29
N ALA A 169 17.79 -14.61 1.30
CA ALA A 169 16.73 -14.68 0.31
C ALA A 169 15.53 -15.44 0.89
N HIS A 170 14.34 -14.86 0.71
CA HIS A 170 13.07 -15.35 1.17
C HIS A 170 12.06 -15.40 0.03
N VAL A 171 11.08 -16.27 0.18
CA VAL A 171 10.00 -16.44 -0.78
C VAL A 171 8.67 -16.17 -0.11
N LEU A 172 7.95 -15.20 -0.65
CA LEU A 172 6.53 -15.02 -0.38
C LEU A 172 5.75 -15.68 -1.52
N ALA A 173 4.96 -16.69 -1.19
CA ALA A 173 4.16 -17.43 -2.15
C ALA A 173 2.66 -17.17 -1.94
N PHE A 174 1.96 -16.90 -3.03
CA PHE A 174 0.52 -16.66 -3.06
C PHE A 174 -0.13 -17.79 -3.83
N ARG A 175 -1.08 -18.48 -3.23
CA ARG A 175 -1.97 -19.43 -3.90
C ARG A 175 -3.29 -18.73 -4.13
N LEU A 176 -3.66 -18.57 -5.39
CA LEU A 176 -4.87 -17.88 -5.82
C LEU A 176 -5.82 -18.90 -6.42
N VAL A 177 -7.05 -18.92 -5.92
CA VAL A 177 -8.14 -19.72 -6.49
C VAL A 177 -9.08 -18.77 -7.21
N ARG A 178 -9.34 -19.08 -8.48
CA ARG A 178 -10.25 -18.29 -9.31
C ARG A 178 -11.64 -18.21 -8.67
N PRO A 179 -12.29 -17.02 -8.65
CA PRO A 179 -13.68 -16.92 -8.25
C PRO A 179 -14.60 -17.64 -9.26
N ALA A 180 -15.62 -18.34 -8.78
CA ALA A 180 -16.50 -19.18 -9.60
C ALA A 180 -17.16 -18.46 -10.79
N LYS A 181 -17.38 -17.13 -10.70
CA LYS A 181 -18.10 -16.32 -11.71
C LYS A 181 -17.18 -15.65 -12.76
N GLY A 182 -16.15 -16.36 -13.23
CA GLY A 182 -15.32 -15.88 -14.36
C GLY A 182 -14.55 -14.57 -14.09
N GLY A 183 -14.34 -14.22 -12.81
CA GLY A 183 -13.57 -13.05 -12.43
C GLY A 183 -12.09 -13.22 -12.81
N SER A 184 -11.50 -12.17 -13.37
CA SER A 184 -10.07 -12.11 -13.66
C SER A 184 -9.28 -11.71 -12.41
N PHE A 185 -7.99 -12.06 -12.35
CA PHE A 185 -7.09 -11.64 -11.29
C PHE A 185 -6.58 -10.18 -11.44
N ILE A 186 -7.25 -9.35 -12.28
CA ILE A 186 -6.91 -7.96 -12.58
C ILE A 186 -6.65 -7.11 -11.32
N ASP A 187 -7.31 -7.43 -10.20
CA ASP A 187 -7.25 -6.63 -8.98
C ASP A 187 -6.34 -7.17 -7.87
N LEU A 188 -5.49 -8.17 -8.16
CA LEU A 188 -4.54 -8.64 -7.17
C LEU A 188 -3.50 -7.55 -6.83
N LYS A 189 -3.52 -7.06 -5.60
CA LYS A 189 -2.59 -6.06 -5.07
C LYS A 189 -1.99 -6.60 -3.78
N ALA A 190 -0.68 -6.50 -3.62
CA ALA A 190 0.01 -6.87 -2.39
C ALA A 190 1.02 -5.76 -2.06
N VAL A 191 0.84 -5.15 -0.89
CA VAL A 191 1.62 -4.01 -0.43
C VAL A 191 2.17 -4.32 0.96
N VAL A 192 3.48 -4.17 1.12
CA VAL A 192 4.14 -4.24 2.42
C VAL A 192 4.40 -2.83 2.91
N HIS A 193 3.98 -2.48 4.12
CA HIS A 193 4.23 -1.17 4.73
C HIS A 193 4.43 -1.32 6.24
N SER A 194 4.98 -0.33 6.95
CA SER A 194 5.11 -0.44 8.42
C SER A 194 3.75 -0.36 9.11
N VAL A 195 3.63 -1.01 10.26
CA VAL A 195 2.47 -0.86 11.14
C VAL A 195 2.31 0.59 11.58
N THR A 196 3.42 1.29 11.84
CA THR A 196 3.42 2.73 12.20
C THR A 196 2.79 3.61 11.12
N ALA A 197 2.82 3.19 9.85
CA ALA A 197 2.19 3.90 8.76
C ALA A 197 0.66 3.95 8.90
N THR A 198 0.03 2.87 9.39
CA THR A 198 -1.43 2.88 9.64
C THR A 198 -1.81 3.80 10.79
N GLY A 199 -1.01 3.82 11.86
CA GLY A 199 -1.19 4.74 12.97
C GLY A 199 -1.03 6.20 12.56
N SER A 200 -0.04 6.52 11.72
CA SER A 200 0.15 7.89 11.23
C SER A 200 -0.97 8.32 10.29
N LEU A 201 -1.52 7.42 9.47
CA LEU A 201 -2.67 7.67 8.61
C LEU A 201 -3.94 7.91 9.43
N HIS A 202 -4.22 7.07 10.45
CA HIS A 202 -5.37 7.26 11.33
C HIS A 202 -5.27 8.57 12.11
N ARG A 203 -4.08 8.87 12.65
CA ARG A 203 -3.80 10.13 13.33
C ARG A 203 -3.98 11.32 12.39
N SER A 204 -3.47 11.23 11.16
CA SER A 204 -3.66 12.25 10.13
C SER A 204 -5.15 12.45 9.84
N ALA A 205 -5.91 11.37 9.63
CA ALA A 205 -7.35 11.44 9.39
C ALA A 205 -8.12 12.08 10.55
N MET A 206 -7.77 11.73 11.80
CA MET A 206 -8.32 12.38 12.99
C MET A 206 -8.01 13.88 13.02
N HIS A 207 -6.76 14.28 12.76
CA HIS A 207 -6.39 15.69 12.72
C HIS A 207 -7.16 16.47 11.65
N HIS A 208 -7.26 15.93 10.43
CA HIS A 208 -8.05 16.54 9.36
C HIS A 208 -9.54 16.60 9.74
N GLY A 209 -10.10 15.53 10.30
CA GLY A 209 -11.51 15.48 10.74
C GLY A 209 -11.83 16.54 11.79
N VAL A 210 -10.98 16.68 12.82
CA VAL A 210 -11.12 17.73 13.84
C VAL A 210 -11.03 19.11 13.21
N PHE A 211 -10.05 19.34 12.33
CA PHE A 211 -9.88 20.63 11.66
C PHE A 211 -11.07 21.00 10.77
N ILE A 212 -11.62 20.04 10.02
CA ILE A 212 -12.85 20.21 9.22
C ILE A 212 -14.01 20.58 10.15
N GLY A 213 -14.20 19.82 11.25
CA GLY A 213 -15.28 20.08 12.21
C GLY A 213 -15.22 21.48 12.82
N VAL A 214 -14.03 21.92 13.22
CA VAL A 214 -13.80 23.27 13.76
C VAL A 214 -14.13 24.34 12.71
N ASN A 215 -13.67 24.20 11.47
CA ASN A 215 -13.96 25.18 10.42
C ASN A 215 -15.44 25.21 10.03
N VAL A 216 -16.14 24.06 10.03
CA VAL A 216 -17.59 24.00 9.81
C VAL A 216 -18.33 24.73 10.93
N LEU A 217 -17.93 24.55 12.19
CA LEU A 217 -18.52 25.28 13.32
C LEU A 217 -18.29 26.80 13.18
N MET A 218 -17.08 27.22 12.84
CA MET A 218 -16.77 28.64 12.60
C MET A 218 -17.57 29.21 11.42
N LEU A 219 -17.74 28.45 10.33
CA LEU A 219 -18.56 28.83 9.19
C LEU A 219 -20.01 29.07 9.61
N LEU A 220 -20.60 28.12 10.36
CA LEU A 220 -21.98 28.25 10.85
C LEU A 220 -22.16 29.48 11.74
N MET A 221 -21.21 29.71 12.66
CA MET A 221 -21.21 30.92 13.49
C MET A 221 -21.10 32.18 12.65
N ALA A 222 -20.19 32.22 11.68
CA ALA A 222 -20.01 33.37 10.78
C ALA A 222 -21.29 33.70 10.01
N LEU A 223 -21.99 32.68 9.50
CA LEU A 223 -23.26 32.85 8.80
C LEU A 223 -24.38 33.35 9.71
N ILE A 224 -24.45 32.84 10.95
CA ILE A 224 -25.42 33.33 11.96
C ILE A 224 -25.15 34.79 12.28
N TYR A 225 -23.89 35.16 12.58
CA TYR A 225 -23.53 36.55 12.86
C TYR A 225 -23.76 37.46 11.66
N TRP A 226 -23.45 37.01 10.44
CA TRP A 226 -23.75 37.77 9.23
C TRP A 226 -25.25 38.06 9.11
N ARG A 227 -26.09 37.06 9.40
CA ARG A 227 -27.55 37.21 9.38
C ARG A 227 -28.03 38.22 10.42
N LEU A 228 -27.45 38.21 11.62
CA LEU A 228 -27.79 39.13 12.72
C LEU A 228 -27.22 40.55 12.52
N SER A 229 -26.08 40.68 11.84
CA SER A 229 -25.34 41.93 11.68
C SER A 229 -25.04 42.23 10.21
N ARG A 230 -26.08 42.42 9.40
CA ARG A 230 -25.94 42.64 7.95
C ARG A 230 -25.07 43.82 7.54
N GLN A 231 -24.86 44.80 8.42
CA GLN A 231 -23.97 45.94 8.17
C GLN A 231 -22.48 45.54 8.20
N ASP A 232 -22.16 44.44 8.87
CA ASP A 232 -20.79 44.00 9.08
C ASP A 232 -20.30 43.08 7.95
N LYS A 233 -19.60 43.67 6.99
CA LYS A 233 -19.03 42.96 5.84
C LYS A 233 -17.95 41.93 6.19
N VAL A 234 -17.45 41.88 7.43
CA VAL A 234 -16.40 40.93 7.87
C VAL A 234 -16.90 39.48 7.82
N TRP A 235 -18.14 39.26 8.27
CA TRP A 235 -18.69 37.93 8.46
C TRP A 235 -18.78 37.06 7.19
N PRO A 236 -19.24 37.57 6.02
CA PRO A 236 -19.22 36.77 4.81
C PRO A 236 -17.79 36.42 4.34
N TRP A 237 -16.80 37.29 4.54
CA TRP A 237 -15.40 36.97 4.21
C TRP A 237 -14.82 35.91 5.14
N PHE A 238 -15.14 35.98 6.43
CA PHE A 238 -14.74 34.97 7.40
C PHE A 238 -15.42 33.62 7.14
N ALA A 239 -16.70 33.63 6.75
CA ALA A 239 -17.42 32.44 6.28
C ALA A 239 -16.72 31.82 5.05
N ALA A 240 -16.38 32.62 4.03
CA ALA A 240 -15.66 32.13 2.86
C ALA A 240 -14.30 31.52 3.23
N LEU A 241 -13.53 32.18 4.09
CA LEU A 241 -12.22 31.70 4.57
C LEU A 241 -12.33 30.33 5.25
N THR A 242 -13.25 30.19 6.20
CA THR A 242 -13.47 28.93 6.94
C THR A 242 -13.99 27.82 6.03
N ALA A 243 -14.86 28.13 5.07
CA ALA A 243 -15.33 27.17 4.07
C ALA A 243 -14.19 26.64 3.18
N ILE A 244 -13.29 27.52 2.70
CA ILE A 244 -12.14 27.13 1.89
C ILE A 244 -11.15 26.30 2.72
N ASN A 245 -10.87 26.69 3.97
CA ASN A 245 -10.00 25.91 4.85
C ASN A 245 -10.57 24.50 5.14
N ALA A 246 -11.88 24.39 5.38
CA ALA A 246 -12.54 23.10 5.53
C ALA A 246 -12.42 22.26 4.25
N PHE A 247 -12.61 22.88 3.07
CA PHE A 247 -12.46 22.22 1.79
C PHE A 247 -11.03 21.71 1.53
N MET A 248 -10.01 22.53 1.81
CA MET A 248 -8.61 22.12 1.65
C MET A 248 -8.23 20.98 2.60
N ALA A 249 -8.73 20.99 3.84
CA ALA A 249 -8.52 19.89 4.77
C ALA A 249 -9.26 18.61 4.34
N PHE A 250 -10.44 18.76 3.73
CA PHE A 250 -11.18 17.65 3.14
C PHE A 250 -10.45 17.04 1.94
N ASP A 251 -9.84 17.84 1.07
CA ASP A 251 -8.97 17.36 -0.01
C ASP A 251 -7.77 16.57 0.55
N GLY A 252 -7.09 17.10 1.57
CA GLY A 252 -6.00 16.40 2.25
C GLY A 252 -6.44 15.06 2.86
N LEU A 253 -7.69 14.97 3.35
CA LEU A 253 -8.27 13.72 3.83
C LEU A 253 -8.54 12.76 2.67
N LEU A 254 -9.13 13.22 1.56
CA LEU A 254 -9.43 12.40 0.38
C LEU A 254 -8.18 11.85 -0.32
N GLY A 255 -7.11 12.64 -0.38
CA GLY A 255 -5.82 12.18 -0.92
C GLY A 255 -5.18 11.05 -0.10
N ASN A 256 -5.51 10.99 1.19
CA ASN A 256 -4.92 10.05 2.16
C ASN A 256 -5.90 8.95 2.63
N VAL A 257 -7.18 9.01 2.29
CA VAL A 257 -8.17 8.03 2.71
C VAL A 257 -9.06 7.74 1.52
N VAL A 258 -9.08 6.48 1.08
CA VAL A 258 -10.01 6.05 0.03
C VAL A 258 -11.36 5.81 0.68
N ILE A 259 -12.09 6.89 0.94
CA ILE A 259 -13.54 6.83 1.01
C ILE A 259 -13.98 6.32 -0.36
N GLY A 260 -14.87 5.32 -0.45
CA GLY A 260 -15.28 4.60 -1.67
C GLY A 260 -15.94 5.46 -2.76
N LEU A 261 -15.29 6.57 -3.11
CA LEU A 261 -15.65 7.53 -4.12
C LEU A 261 -15.08 7.06 -5.46
N PRO A 262 -15.76 7.39 -6.57
CA PRO A 262 -15.23 7.16 -7.90
C PRO A 262 -13.83 7.77 -8.06
N SER A 263 -12.98 7.15 -8.87
CA SER A 263 -11.60 7.62 -9.11
C SER A 263 -11.51 9.03 -9.69
N SER A 264 -12.58 9.52 -10.32
CA SER A 264 -12.68 10.89 -10.85
C SER A 264 -12.83 11.96 -9.78
N VAL A 265 -13.34 11.62 -8.59
CA VAL A 265 -13.59 12.58 -7.51
C VAL A 265 -12.28 13.11 -6.92
N PRO A 266 -11.30 12.28 -6.52
CA PRO A 266 -10.00 12.77 -6.06
C PRO A 266 -9.30 13.67 -7.07
N ASP A 267 -9.38 13.36 -8.37
CA ASP A 267 -8.76 14.16 -9.42
C ASP A 267 -9.42 15.56 -9.49
N ALA A 268 -10.75 15.62 -9.50
CA ALA A 268 -11.49 16.88 -9.52
C ALA A 268 -11.21 17.75 -8.28
N VAL A 269 -11.17 17.13 -7.10
CA VAL A 269 -10.87 17.84 -5.84
C VAL A 269 -9.42 18.35 -5.84
N SER A 270 -8.47 17.57 -6.34
CA SER A 270 -7.07 17.99 -6.48
C SER A 270 -6.91 19.23 -7.39
N TYR A 271 -7.68 19.30 -8.49
CA TYR A 271 -7.68 20.50 -9.35
C TYR A 271 -8.24 21.73 -8.62
N LEU A 272 -9.36 21.57 -7.91
CA LEU A 272 -9.97 22.65 -7.12
C LEU A 272 -9.06 23.13 -5.99
N SER A 273 -8.35 22.20 -5.33
CA SER A 273 -7.37 22.49 -4.30
C SER A 273 -6.21 23.33 -4.85
N THR A 274 -5.72 22.98 -6.04
CA THR A 274 -4.67 23.75 -6.73
C THR A 274 -5.12 25.18 -7.03
N LEU A 275 -6.37 25.37 -7.48
CA LEU A 275 -6.92 26.70 -7.74
C LEU A 275 -7.14 27.54 -6.47
N THR A 276 -7.34 26.88 -5.32
CA THR A 276 -7.69 27.55 -4.06
C THR A 276 -6.49 27.76 -3.12
N ILE A 277 -5.29 27.30 -3.47
CA ILE A 277 -4.12 27.29 -2.58
C ILE A 277 -3.71 28.67 -2.02
N LEU A 278 -3.88 29.75 -2.81
CA LEU A 278 -3.55 31.12 -2.39
C LEU A 278 -4.74 31.84 -1.73
N LEU A 279 -5.94 31.29 -1.85
CA LEU A 279 -7.18 31.97 -1.48
C LEU A 279 -7.31 32.19 0.04
N PRO A 280 -6.93 31.24 0.93
CA PRO A 280 -6.92 31.48 2.37
C PRO A 280 -6.02 32.63 2.80
N LEU A 281 -4.85 32.79 2.16
CA LEU A 281 -3.92 33.87 2.45
C LEU A 281 -4.55 35.22 2.11
N VAL A 282 -5.08 35.36 0.90
CA VAL A 282 -5.74 36.58 0.42
C VAL A 282 -6.93 36.94 1.31
N LEU A 283 -7.79 35.96 1.63
CA LEU A 283 -8.95 36.16 2.49
C LEU A 283 -8.54 36.53 3.92
N SER A 284 -7.47 35.96 4.45
CA SER A 284 -6.95 36.32 5.78
C SER A 284 -6.49 37.78 5.83
N VAL A 285 -5.80 38.25 4.77
CA VAL A 285 -5.40 39.66 4.65
C VAL A 285 -6.63 40.57 4.59
N ILE A 286 -7.64 40.23 3.78
CA ILE A 286 -8.90 41.00 3.69
C ILE A 286 -9.60 41.05 5.05
N VAL A 287 -9.80 39.90 5.71
CA VAL A 287 -10.44 39.82 7.03
C VAL A 287 -9.70 40.69 8.04
N LEU A 288 -8.36 40.62 8.07
CA LEU A 288 -7.53 41.42 8.96
C LEU A 288 -7.66 42.93 8.68
N GLN A 289 -7.63 43.34 7.41
CA GLN A 289 -7.80 44.75 7.02
C GLN A 289 -9.16 45.30 7.46
N VAL A 290 -10.24 44.54 7.26
CA VAL A 290 -11.58 45.00 7.69
C VAL A 290 -11.68 45.07 9.22
N LEU A 291 -11.05 44.15 9.95
CA LEU A 291 -10.99 44.20 11.42
C LEU A 291 -10.20 45.41 11.92
N LEU A 292 -9.03 45.68 11.34
CA LEU A 292 -8.19 46.84 11.71
C LEU A 292 -8.87 48.16 11.37
N GLY A 293 -9.49 48.29 10.20
CA GLY A 293 -10.21 49.52 9.81
C GLY A 293 -11.42 49.82 10.71
N LYS A 294 -12.01 48.81 11.35
CA LYS A 294 -13.04 49.00 12.37
C LYS A 294 -12.49 49.45 13.73
N LEU A 295 -11.29 49.00 14.09
CA LEU A 295 -10.64 49.44 15.32
C LEU A 295 -10.27 50.92 15.26
N ASP A 296 -9.84 51.40 14.08
CA ASP A 296 -9.44 52.80 13.89
C ASP A 296 -10.63 53.76 13.93
N ARG A 297 -11.78 53.37 13.37
CA ARG A 297 -13.03 54.18 13.42
C ARG A 297 -13.73 54.25 14.78
N ARG A 298 -13.29 53.45 15.75
CA ARG A 298 -13.87 53.40 17.11
C ARG A 298 -13.04 54.15 18.16
N ARG A 299 -11.88 54.70 17.78
CA ARG A 299 -11.09 55.63 18.60
C ARG A 299 -11.50 57.07 18.30
#